data_AF-A0A2N5UWP5-F1
#
_entry.id   AF-A0A2N5UWP5-F1
#
_cell.length_a   1.000
_cell.length_b   1.000
_cell.length_c   1.000
_cell.angle_alpha   90.00
_cell.angle_beta   90.00
_cell.angle_gamma   90.00
#
_symmetry.space_group_name_H-M   'P 1'
#
loop_
_entity.id
_entity.type
_entity.pdbx_description
1 polymer ?
#
loop_
_entity_poly.entity_id
_entity_poly.type
_entity_poly.pdbx_seq_one_letter_code
_entity_poly.pdbx_strand_id
1 'polypeptide(L)'
;MASVFIRAPSRVTSNAFPFAPSTRFLLLDQPRFSSTKDATCKIGTPKRAMNIMQLVTQDVISELKGKNGKLSKEDARQCFKMAGEKYRSLSDADKKNYLAELDRRREIYEIEMREFLDSLTPNDYVNQKEYISQRKAKGLSISRKGIPRLDPNAPKRPLNGFMIFCGEVRSNPSKFPDLAEQMQSAEKDNNSSVVEGSRLLANYWKSMPEDVKQQYLTEGQRRSDLYKQEKAEYDARSKPTPE
;
A
#
# COMPACT_ATOMS: atom_id res chain seq x y z
N MET A 1 22.68 38.73 -63.25
CA MET A 1 22.24 40.06 -62.80
C MET A 1 22.77 40.28 -61.39
N ALA A 2 23.44 41.42 -61.17
CA ALA A 2 23.74 42.13 -59.91
C ALA A 2 24.24 41.29 -58.69
N SER A 3 25.52 41.38 -58.31
CA SER A 3 26.11 42.44 -57.45
C SER A 3 25.67 42.30 -55.98
N VAL A 4 26.49 42.38 -54.93
CA VAL A 4 27.86 42.89 -54.74
C VAL A 4 28.21 42.65 -53.25
N PHE A 5 29.45 42.19 -52.94
CA PHE A 5 30.35 42.62 -51.84
C PHE A 5 29.89 42.57 -50.36
N ILE A 6 30.70 42.49 -49.30
CA ILE A 6 32.12 42.22 -49.02
C ILE A 6 32.24 42.17 -47.46
N ARG A 7 33.30 41.50 -46.97
CA ARG A 7 34.02 41.64 -45.67
C ARG A 7 33.32 41.36 -44.33
N ALA A 8 33.95 40.44 -43.61
CA ALA A 8 34.13 40.48 -42.16
C ALA A 8 35.00 41.69 -41.72
N PRO A 9 34.92 42.06 -40.44
CA PRO A 9 36.15 42.13 -39.66
C PRO A 9 36.03 41.47 -38.28
N SER A 10 37.18 41.01 -37.80
CA SER A 10 37.42 40.55 -36.43
C SER A 10 38.00 41.67 -35.56
N ARG A 11 38.00 41.43 -34.24
CA ARG A 11 38.87 42.03 -33.19
C ARG A 11 38.26 43.33 -32.57
N VAL A 12 38.18 43.58 -31.25
CA VAL A 12 39.27 43.76 -30.24
C VAL A 12 38.63 44.00 -28.84
N THR A 13 39.15 43.31 -27.82
CA THR A 13 39.45 43.65 -26.39
C THR A 13 38.51 44.43 -25.44
N SER A 14 38.50 43.93 -24.18
CA SER A 14 38.70 44.64 -22.90
C SER A 14 37.59 45.56 -22.35
N ASN A 15 36.98 45.16 -21.22
CA ASN A 15 37.06 45.86 -19.92
C ASN A 15 36.02 45.34 -18.90
N ALA A 16 36.51 44.68 -17.86
CA ALA A 16 36.37 45.08 -16.45
C ALA A 16 35.03 45.66 -15.88
N PHE A 17 34.47 44.88 -14.94
CA PHE A 17 33.78 45.24 -13.67
C PHE A 17 32.36 45.88 -13.71
N PRO A 18 31.51 45.75 -12.65
CA PRO A 18 31.84 45.31 -11.28
C PRO A 18 30.95 44.21 -10.65
N PHE A 19 31.51 43.65 -9.57
CA PHE A 19 30.82 43.07 -8.43
C PHE A 19 29.54 43.82 -8.04
N ALA A 20 28.45 43.08 -7.79
CA ALA A 20 27.62 43.13 -6.56
C ALA A 20 26.28 42.39 -6.78
N PRO A 21 25.54 42.07 -5.70
CA PRO A 21 25.86 41.05 -4.72
C PRO A 21 24.97 39.82 -4.93
N SER A 22 25.47 38.67 -4.47
CA SER A 22 24.70 37.44 -4.29
C SER A 22 23.46 37.76 -3.47
N THR A 23 22.32 37.89 -4.15
CA THR A 23 21.03 37.88 -3.50
C THR A 23 20.85 36.44 -3.07
N ARG A 24 21.14 36.19 -1.79
CA ARG A 24 20.69 34.99 -1.06
C ARG A 24 19.19 34.89 -1.32
N PHE A 25 18.83 34.12 -2.35
CA PHE A 25 17.50 33.58 -2.48
C PHE A 25 17.34 32.75 -1.21
N LEU A 26 16.59 33.30 -0.25
CA LEU A 26 16.20 32.62 0.97
C LEU A 26 15.46 31.38 0.50
N LEU A 27 16.21 30.27 0.41
CA LEU A 27 15.70 28.93 0.38
C LEU A 27 14.88 28.82 1.65
N LEU A 28 13.58 29.07 1.53
CA LEU A 28 12.62 28.80 2.58
C LEU A 28 12.87 27.37 2.99
N ASP A 29 13.38 27.25 4.21
CA ASP A 29 13.74 26.02 4.88
C ASP A 29 12.48 25.14 4.87
N GLN A 30 12.40 24.24 3.88
CA GLN A 30 11.46 23.13 3.93
C GLN A 30 11.82 22.41 5.23
N PRO A 31 10.87 22.21 6.18
CA PRO A 31 11.21 21.54 7.42
C PRO A 31 11.67 20.13 7.07
N ARG A 32 13.00 19.92 7.08
CA ARG A 32 13.60 18.60 7.10
C ARG A 32 13.19 17.98 8.40
N PHE A 33 12.10 17.21 8.36
CA PHE A 33 11.73 16.33 9.44
C PHE A 33 12.76 15.19 9.45
N SER A 34 13.90 15.46 10.10
CA SER A 34 14.96 14.49 10.30
C SER A 34 14.46 13.39 11.22
N SER A 35 14.02 12.28 10.64
CA SER A 35 13.78 11.04 11.38
C SER A 35 15.12 10.34 11.61
N THR A 36 15.91 10.84 12.56
CA THR A 36 17.02 10.08 13.14
C THR A 36 16.53 9.41 14.41
N LYS A 37 15.99 8.20 14.27
CA LYS A 37 15.85 7.23 15.37
C LYS A 37 16.17 5.83 14.84
N ASP A 38 17.34 5.38 15.28
CA ASP A 38 17.88 4.02 15.40
C ASP A 38 17.17 2.88 14.66
N ALA A 39 17.96 2.22 13.81
CA ALA A 39 17.60 1.06 13.02
C ALA A 39 17.47 -0.23 13.85
N THR A 40 16.52 -0.28 14.79
CA THR A 40 16.08 -1.54 15.40
C THR A 40 14.56 -1.66 15.34
N CYS A 41 14.10 -2.55 14.45
CA CYS A 41 12.70 -2.96 14.21
C CYS A 41 11.68 -1.86 13.88
N LYS A 42 11.75 -1.34 12.64
CA LYS A 42 10.75 -0.44 12.01
C LYS A 42 9.47 -1.17 11.58
N ILE A 43 8.74 -1.85 12.47
CA ILE A 43 7.43 -2.46 12.13
C ILE A 43 6.30 -1.43 12.30
N GLY A 44 6.47 -0.23 11.74
CA GLY A 44 5.49 0.83 11.77
C GLY A 44 5.20 1.30 10.36
N THR A 45 4.07 0.88 9.79
CA THR A 45 3.58 1.43 8.52
C THR A 45 3.42 2.95 8.66
N PRO A 46 3.72 3.74 7.61
CA PRO A 46 3.41 5.16 7.57
C PRO A 46 1.96 5.41 7.98
N LYS A 47 1.71 6.52 8.70
CA LYS A 47 0.36 6.86 9.16
C LYS A 47 -0.41 7.51 8.03
N ARG A 48 -1.64 7.03 7.79
CA ARG A 48 -2.52 7.61 6.79
C ARG A 48 -2.74 9.11 7.03
N ALA A 49 -2.87 9.86 5.94
CA ALA A 49 -3.25 11.27 5.97
C ALA A 49 -4.51 11.51 6.83
N MET A 50 -4.43 12.51 7.70
CA MET A 50 -5.51 12.92 8.59
C MET A 50 -6.68 13.49 7.80
N ASN A 51 -7.91 13.20 8.21
CA ASN A 51 -9.12 13.83 7.67
C ASN A 51 -9.11 15.34 7.99
N ILE A 52 -9.78 16.17 7.18
CA ILE A 52 -10.03 17.61 7.41
C ILE A 52 -10.36 17.92 8.88
N MET A 53 -11.30 17.20 9.50
CA MET A 53 -11.64 17.43 10.91
C MET A 53 -10.46 17.23 11.86
N GLN A 54 -9.58 16.28 11.58
CA GLN A 54 -8.37 16.03 12.35
C GLN A 54 -7.33 17.12 12.11
N LEU A 55 -7.24 17.68 10.90
CA LEU A 55 -6.41 18.84 10.59
C LEU A 55 -6.88 20.08 11.37
N VAL A 56 -8.18 20.37 11.34
CA VAL A 56 -8.76 21.47 12.12
C VAL A 56 -8.52 21.27 13.62
N THR A 57 -8.64 20.04 14.10
CA THR A 57 -8.34 19.70 15.50
C THR A 57 -6.87 19.97 15.82
N GLN A 58 -5.94 19.62 14.93
CA GLN A 58 -4.51 19.88 15.10
C GLN A 58 -4.22 21.38 15.20
N ASP A 59 -4.88 22.20 14.39
CA ASP A 59 -4.72 23.65 14.42
C ASP A 59 -5.22 24.23 15.75
N VAL A 60 -6.39 23.80 16.22
CA VAL A 60 -6.93 24.19 17.53
C VAL A 60 -5.97 23.80 18.67
N ILE A 61 -5.41 22.58 18.63
CA ILE A 61 -4.39 22.15 19.61
C ILE A 61 -3.18 23.08 19.57
N SER A 62 -2.75 23.48 18.38
CA SER A 62 -1.56 24.30 18.18
C SER A 62 -1.79 25.75 18.67
N GLU A 63 -2.97 26.31 18.42
CA GLU A 63 -3.39 27.60 18.97
C GLU A 63 -3.48 27.59 20.50
N LEU A 64 -4.05 26.54 21.09
CA LEU A 64 -4.15 26.41 22.55
C LEU A 64 -2.76 26.27 23.20
N LYS A 65 -1.86 25.52 22.58
CA LYS A 65 -0.45 25.45 23.00
C LYS A 65 0.26 26.78 22.85
N GLY A 66 0.01 27.54 21.78
CA GLY A 66 0.60 28.87 21.59
C GLY A 66 0.20 29.87 22.67
N LYS A 67 -1.05 29.80 23.15
CA LYS A 67 -1.57 30.68 24.21
C LYS A 67 -1.09 30.30 25.61
N ASN A 68 -1.09 29.01 25.94
CA ASN A 68 -0.83 28.52 27.30
C ASN A 68 0.58 27.90 27.46
N GLY A 69 1.40 27.92 26.41
CA GLY A 69 2.68 27.22 26.30
C GLY A 69 2.54 25.70 26.20
N LYS A 70 1.91 25.08 27.20
CA LYS A 70 1.58 23.66 27.24
C LYS A 70 0.07 23.45 27.17
N LEU A 71 -0.34 22.38 26.49
CA LEU A 71 -1.77 22.03 26.42
C LEU A 71 -2.26 21.62 27.82
N SER A 72 -3.18 22.41 28.38
CA SER A 72 -3.81 22.09 29.66
C SER A 72 -4.67 20.82 29.54
N LYS A 73 -4.90 20.15 30.68
CA LYS A 73 -5.79 18.97 30.72
C LYS A 73 -7.23 19.35 30.34
N GLU A 74 -7.67 20.55 30.68
CA GLU A 74 -9.00 21.04 30.32
C GLU A 74 -9.09 21.39 28.83
N ASP A 75 -8.07 22.09 28.30
CA ASP A 75 -7.94 22.37 26.86
C ASP A 75 -7.97 21.09 26.04
N ALA A 76 -7.29 20.04 26.48
CA ALA A 76 -7.30 18.74 25.82
C ALA A 76 -8.70 18.08 25.80
N ARG A 77 -9.51 18.29 26.85
CA ARG A 77 -10.89 17.78 26.92
C ARG A 77 -11.84 18.54 26.01
N GLN A 78 -11.69 19.86 25.94
CA GLN A 78 -12.56 20.72 25.13
C GLN A 78 -12.13 20.80 23.66
N CYS A 79 -10.91 20.37 23.32
CA CYS A 79 -10.32 20.49 22.00
C CYS A 79 -11.23 20.00 20.86
N PHE A 80 -11.84 18.82 20.99
CA PHE A 80 -12.74 18.29 19.95
C PHE A 80 -14.01 19.13 19.78
N LYS A 81 -14.56 19.66 20.89
CA LYS A 81 -15.72 20.55 20.85
C LYS A 81 -15.38 21.84 20.11
N MET A 82 -14.26 22.46 20.48
CA MET A 82 -13.75 23.68 19.84
C MET A 82 -13.42 23.46 18.36
N ALA A 83 -12.83 22.32 18.01
CA ALA A 83 -12.57 21.97 16.61
C ALA A 83 -13.85 21.79 15.79
N GLY A 84 -14.89 21.19 16.37
CA GLY A 84 -16.20 21.05 15.73
C GLY A 84 -16.92 22.40 15.54
N GLU A 85 -16.77 23.33 16.47
CA GLU A 85 -17.24 24.72 16.32
C GLU A 85 -16.45 25.44 15.23
N LYS A 86 -15.11 25.39 15.28
CA LYS A 86 -14.23 26.00 14.27
C LYS A 86 -14.55 25.50 12.87
N TYR A 87 -14.70 24.19 12.68
CA TYR A 87 -15.02 23.60 11.38
C TYR A 87 -16.36 24.10 10.81
N ARG A 88 -17.39 24.22 11.66
CA ARG A 88 -18.71 24.72 11.26
C ARG A 88 -18.68 26.20 10.87
N SER A 89 -17.82 26.99 11.50
CA SER A 89 -17.62 28.40 11.18
C SER A 89 -16.64 28.67 10.02
N LEU A 90 -16.01 27.64 9.45
CA LEU A 90 -15.07 27.83 8.33
C LEU A 90 -15.79 28.34 7.08
N SER A 91 -15.20 29.36 6.47
CA SER A 91 -15.59 29.82 5.14
C SER A 91 -15.28 28.75 4.08
N ASP A 92 -15.89 28.87 2.90
CA ASP A 92 -15.61 27.94 1.80
C ASP A 92 -14.17 28.07 1.28
N ALA A 93 -13.58 29.27 1.39
CA ALA A 93 -12.17 29.50 1.08
C ALA A 93 -11.25 28.73 2.05
N ASP A 94 -11.54 28.78 3.36
CA ASP A 94 -10.73 28.05 4.35
C ASP A 94 -10.88 26.54 4.21
N LYS A 95 -12.10 26.05 3.95
CA LYS A 95 -12.33 24.63 3.66
C LYS A 95 -11.54 24.18 2.43
N LYS A 96 -11.44 25.01 1.38
CA LYS A 96 -10.62 24.72 0.20
C LYS A 96 -9.14 24.62 0.54
N ASN A 97 -8.62 25.47 1.43
CA ASN A 97 -7.23 25.36 1.90
C ASN A 97 -6.98 24.05 2.66
N TYR A 98 -7.90 23.63 3.52
CA TYR A 98 -7.79 22.33 4.20
C TYR A 98 -7.87 21.13 3.25
N LEU A 99 -8.66 21.23 2.18
CA LEU A 99 -8.73 20.20 1.14
C LEU A 99 -7.40 20.11 0.38
N ALA A 100 -6.84 21.25 -0.04
CA ALA A 100 -5.53 21.27 -0.72
C ALA A 100 -4.42 20.68 0.16
N GLU A 101 -4.41 21.00 1.45
CA GLU A 101 -3.45 20.45 2.39
C GLU A 101 -3.71 18.95 2.68
N LEU A 102 -4.97 18.51 2.71
CA LEU A 102 -5.32 17.09 2.80
C LEU A 102 -4.76 16.32 1.61
N ASP A 103 -4.92 16.85 0.39
CA ASP A 103 -4.44 16.22 -0.83
C ASP A 103 -2.91 16.15 -0.86
N ARG A 104 -2.21 17.25 -0.50
CA ARG A 104 -0.76 17.24 -0.30
C ARG A 104 -0.31 16.14 0.68
N ARG A 105 -1.01 16.00 1.81
CA ARG A 105 -0.69 14.97 2.82
C ARG A 105 -0.98 13.57 2.33
N ARG A 106 -1.98 13.37 1.47
CA ARG A 106 -2.24 12.07 0.81
C ARG A 106 -1.11 11.70 -0.13
N GLU A 107 -0.66 12.64 -0.96
CA GLU A 107 0.47 12.42 -1.88
C GLU A 107 1.74 12.04 -1.11
N ILE A 108 2.08 12.79 -0.04
CA ILE A 108 3.22 12.47 0.82
C ILE A 108 3.09 11.07 1.41
N TYR A 109 1.90 10.74 1.95
CA TYR A 109 1.64 9.41 2.50
C TYR A 109 1.80 8.29 1.47
N GLU A 110 1.36 8.51 0.23
CA GLU A 110 1.50 7.52 -0.85
C GLU A 110 2.96 7.30 -1.24
N ILE A 111 3.76 8.37 -1.28
CA ILE A 111 5.20 8.29 -1.51
C ILE A 111 5.88 7.54 -0.36
N GLU A 112 5.67 7.97 0.89
CA GLU A 112 6.24 7.32 2.07
C GLU A 112 5.81 5.85 2.18
N MET A 113 4.55 5.54 1.84
CA MET A 113 4.07 4.16 1.84
C MET A 113 4.75 3.33 0.77
N ARG A 114 4.96 3.89 -0.43
CA ARG A 114 5.68 3.19 -1.50
C ARG A 114 7.12 2.90 -1.08
N GLU A 115 7.84 3.92 -0.62
CA GLU A 115 9.22 3.77 -0.12
C GLU A 115 9.30 2.77 1.04
N PHE A 116 8.32 2.81 1.95
CA PHE A 116 8.21 1.84 3.03
C PHE A 116 8.06 0.42 2.49
N LEU A 117 7.15 0.18 1.54
CA LEU A 117 6.92 -1.14 0.95
C LEU A 117 8.15 -1.65 0.18
N ASP A 118 8.84 -0.77 -0.54
CA ASP A 118 10.05 -1.11 -1.29
C ASP A 118 11.23 -1.40 -0.34
N SER A 119 11.25 -0.79 0.85
CA SER A 119 12.28 -1.05 1.87
C SER A 119 12.11 -2.38 2.61
N LEU A 120 11.01 -3.11 2.39
CA LEU A 120 10.71 -4.33 3.13
C LEU A 120 11.59 -5.49 2.68
N THR A 121 12.19 -6.13 3.67
CA THR A 121 12.98 -7.35 3.47
C THR A 121 12.16 -8.59 3.82
N PRO A 122 12.53 -9.78 3.30
CA PRO A 122 11.94 -11.04 3.72
C PRO A 122 11.95 -11.23 5.26
N ASN A 123 13.00 -10.74 5.92
CA ASN A 123 13.13 -10.82 7.38
C ASN A 123 12.07 -9.97 8.11
N ASP A 124 11.66 -8.83 7.55
CA ASP A 124 10.60 -8.00 8.15
C ASP A 124 9.25 -8.73 8.18
N TYR A 125 8.94 -9.53 7.16
CA TYR A 125 7.74 -10.38 7.14
C TYR A 125 7.82 -11.53 8.15
N VAL A 126 9.00 -12.14 8.33
CA VAL A 126 9.23 -13.17 9.35
C VAL A 126 9.03 -12.58 10.75
N ASN A 127 9.67 -11.44 11.03
CA ASN A 127 9.55 -10.72 12.30
C ASN A 127 8.11 -10.30 12.58
N GLN A 128 7.38 -9.83 11.55
CA GLN A 128 5.96 -9.48 11.68
C GLN A 128 5.11 -10.71 12.00
N LYS A 129 5.33 -11.85 11.32
CA LYS A 129 4.59 -13.09 11.58
C LYS A 129 4.77 -13.55 13.02
N GLU A 130 6.00 -13.48 13.53
CA GLU A 130 6.29 -13.82 14.92
C GLU A 130 5.63 -12.84 15.89
N TYR A 131 5.74 -11.53 15.66
CA TYR A 131 5.06 -10.50 16.44
C TYR A 131 3.54 -10.74 16.53
N ILE A 132 2.91 -11.06 15.40
CA ILE A 132 1.48 -11.38 15.32
C ILE A 132 1.17 -12.65 16.14
N SER A 133 2.00 -13.69 16.03
CA SER A 133 1.86 -14.94 16.78
C SER A 133 1.90 -14.69 18.29
N GLN A 134 2.89 -13.93 18.75
CA GLN A 134 3.04 -13.58 20.17
C GLN A 134 1.87 -12.73 20.69
N ARG A 135 1.37 -11.77 19.89
CA ARG A 135 0.18 -10.98 20.28
C ARG A 135 -1.08 -11.84 20.38
N LYS A 136 -1.28 -12.76 19.42
CA LYS A 136 -2.39 -13.73 19.47
C LYS A 136 -2.33 -14.58 20.72
N ALA A 137 -1.16 -15.12 21.05
CA ALA A 137 -0.95 -15.92 22.26
C ALA A 137 -1.29 -15.12 23.54
N LYS A 138 -1.08 -13.81 23.53
CA LYS A 138 -1.43 -12.89 24.62
C LYS A 138 -2.89 -12.39 24.56
N GLY A 139 -3.73 -12.88 23.64
CA GLY A 139 -5.12 -12.43 23.47
C GLY A 139 -5.26 -10.98 22.97
N LEU A 140 -4.19 -10.38 22.44
CA LEU A 140 -4.19 -8.99 22.00
C LEU A 140 -4.61 -8.83 20.54
N SER A 141 -5.40 -7.78 20.25
CA SER A 141 -5.80 -7.45 18.88
C SER A 141 -4.60 -7.15 17.96
N ILE A 142 -4.77 -7.52 16.69
CA ILE A 142 -3.78 -7.48 15.59
C ILE A 142 -4.20 -6.46 14.51
N SER A 143 -5.43 -5.95 14.57
CA SER A 143 -6.13 -5.33 13.43
C SER A 143 -5.50 -4.02 12.90
N ARG A 144 -4.51 -3.43 13.58
CA ARG A 144 -4.10 -2.04 13.31
C ARG A 144 -2.59 -1.82 13.17
N LYS A 145 -1.77 -2.87 13.08
CA LYS A 145 -0.31 -2.71 13.08
C LYS A 145 0.38 -3.69 12.16
N GLY A 146 1.05 -3.15 11.15
CA GLY A 146 2.12 -3.83 10.44
C GLY A 146 2.01 -3.82 8.93
N ILE A 147 3.09 -4.30 8.34
CA ILE A 147 3.36 -4.54 6.93
C ILE A 147 2.25 -5.40 6.27
N PRO A 148 2.06 -5.37 4.94
CA PRO A 148 1.20 -6.34 4.26
C PRO A 148 1.46 -7.77 4.72
N ARG A 149 0.39 -8.54 4.96
CA ARG A 149 0.50 -9.88 5.58
C ARG A 149 1.24 -10.90 4.72
N LEU A 150 1.36 -10.64 3.43
CA LEU A 150 1.99 -11.51 2.47
C LEU A 150 3.10 -10.74 1.78
N ASP A 151 4.28 -11.33 1.82
CA ASP A 151 5.44 -10.87 1.06
C ASP A 151 5.14 -11.02 -0.44
N PRO A 152 5.22 -9.92 -1.23
CA PRO A 152 5.03 -9.98 -2.69
C PRO A 152 6.01 -10.92 -3.39
N ASN A 153 7.22 -11.10 -2.84
CA ASN A 153 8.29 -11.90 -3.44
C ASN A 153 8.25 -13.37 -3.02
N ALA A 154 7.46 -13.73 -2.01
CA ALA A 154 7.32 -15.12 -1.60
C ALA A 154 6.48 -15.90 -2.62
N PRO A 155 6.86 -17.17 -2.94
CA PRO A 155 6.07 -17.99 -3.84
C PRO A 155 4.66 -18.17 -3.25
N LYS A 156 3.65 -18.16 -4.12
CA LYS A 156 2.25 -18.31 -3.73
C LYS A 156 1.90 -19.78 -3.60
N ARG A 157 1.02 -20.11 -2.66
CA ARG A 157 0.53 -21.49 -2.50
C ARG A 157 -0.16 -21.95 -3.78
N PRO A 158 0.15 -23.15 -4.29
CA PRO A 158 -0.45 -23.66 -5.50
C PRO A 158 -1.91 -24.05 -5.26
N LEU A 159 -2.68 -24.08 -6.34
CA LEU A 159 -4.05 -24.57 -6.32
C LEU A 159 -4.05 -26.08 -6.11
N ASN A 160 -4.91 -26.56 -5.19
CA ASN A 160 -5.18 -27.99 -5.02
C ASN A 160 -5.97 -28.53 -6.23
N GLY A 161 -5.98 -29.85 -6.43
CA GLY A 161 -6.68 -30.52 -7.54
C GLY A 161 -8.13 -30.08 -7.72
N PHE A 162 -8.89 -29.99 -6.63
CA PHE A 162 -10.26 -29.47 -6.66
C PHE A 162 -10.34 -28.01 -7.17
N MET A 163 -9.40 -27.14 -6.76
CA MET A 163 -9.39 -25.75 -7.21
C MET A 163 -8.96 -25.61 -8.67
N ILE A 164 -8.09 -26.50 -9.15
CA ILE A 164 -7.75 -26.61 -10.57
C ILE A 164 -9.00 -27.01 -11.36
N PHE A 165 -9.74 -28.02 -10.90
CA PHE A 165 -11.02 -28.41 -11.48
C PHE A 165 -12.03 -27.24 -11.51
N CYS A 166 -12.23 -26.54 -10.41
CA CYS A 166 -13.12 -25.36 -10.38
C CYS A 166 -12.70 -24.27 -11.37
N GLY A 167 -11.39 -24.06 -11.56
CA GLY A 167 -10.88 -23.14 -12.57
C GLY A 167 -11.18 -23.62 -13.99
N GLU A 168 -10.98 -24.91 -14.26
CA GLU A 168 -11.25 -25.54 -15.56
C GLU A 168 -12.73 -25.45 -15.94
N VAL A 169 -13.64 -25.74 -15.01
CA VAL A 169 -15.10 -25.63 -15.26
C VAL A 169 -15.50 -24.21 -15.65
N ARG A 170 -14.92 -23.21 -14.97
CA ARG A 170 -15.19 -21.79 -15.26
C ARG A 170 -14.57 -21.33 -16.58
N SER A 171 -13.41 -21.86 -16.95
CA SER A 171 -12.66 -21.44 -18.13
C SER A 171 -13.11 -22.18 -19.40
N ASN A 172 -13.47 -23.45 -19.25
CA ASN A 172 -13.87 -24.37 -20.30
C ASN A 172 -15.24 -25.02 -19.97
N PRO A 173 -16.35 -24.28 -20.06
CA PRO A 173 -17.70 -24.80 -19.81
C PRO A 173 -18.03 -26.05 -20.65
N SER A 174 -17.48 -26.16 -21.86
CA SER A 174 -17.74 -27.27 -22.79
C SER A 174 -17.24 -28.63 -22.29
N LYS A 175 -16.30 -28.65 -21.34
CA LYS A 175 -15.76 -29.90 -20.77
C LYS A 175 -16.74 -30.55 -19.79
N PHE A 176 -17.61 -29.73 -19.19
CA PHE A 176 -18.62 -30.14 -18.22
C PHE A 176 -19.93 -29.37 -18.48
N PRO A 177 -20.58 -29.61 -19.64
CA PRO A 177 -21.72 -28.81 -20.09
C PRO A 177 -22.87 -28.84 -19.08
N ASP A 178 -23.21 -30.02 -18.57
CA ASP A 178 -24.29 -30.21 -17.59
C ASP A 178 -24.06 -29.44 -16.28
N LEU A 179 -22.80 -29.35 -15.84
CA LEU A 179 -22.43 -28.62 -14.62
C LEU A 179 -22.43 -27.11 -14.87
N ALA A 180 -21.92 -26.68 -16.01
CA ALA A 180 -21.90 -25.27 -16.39
C ALA A 180 -23.32 -24.70 -16.55
N GLU A 181 -24.25 -25.47 -17.13
CA GLU A 181 -25.66 -25.09 -17.25
C GLU A 181 -26.34 -24.96 -15.88
N GLN A 182 -26.07 -25.90 -14.96
CA GLN A 182 -26.58 -25.82 -13.59
C GLN A 182 -26.04 -24.60 -12.82
N MET A 183 -24.79 -24.21 -13.08
CA MET A 183 -24.21 -23.00 -12.49
C MET A 183 -24.86 -21.73 -13.07
N GLN A 184 -25.06 -21.67 -14.39
CA GLN A 184 -25.69 -20.52 -15.06
C GLN A 184 -27.16 -20.33 -14.68
N SER A 185 -27.91 -21.43 -14.51
CA SER A 185 -29.29 -21.36 -14.04
C SER A 185 -29.38 -20.90 -12.58
N ALA A 186 -28.52 -21.44 -11.71
CA ALA A 186 -28.42 -20.98 -10.31
C ALA A 186 -28.00 -19.50 -10.17
N GLU A 187 -27.23 -18.97 -11.14
CA GLU A 187 -26.84 -17.56 -11.21
C GLU A 187 -28.01 -16.62 -11.53
N LYS A 188 -28.94 -17.07 -12.37
CA LYS A 188 -30.06 -16.27 -12.84
C LYS A 188 -31.15 -16.06 -11.79
N ASP A 189 -31.30 -17.02 -10.88
CA ASP A 189 -32.45 -17.09 -9.98
C ASP A 189 -32.18 -16.53 -8.57
N ASN A 190 -30.94 -16.17 -8.20
CA ASN A 190 -30.60 -15.80 -6.82
C ASN A 190 -29.43 -14.82 -6.61
N ASN A 191 -29.62 -13.84 -5.69
CA ASN A 191 -28.55 -13.01 -5.11
C ASN A 191 -27.52 -13.80 -4.26
N SER A 192 -27.75 -15.10 -4.01
CA SER A 192 -26.84 -16.07 -3.35
C SER A 192 -26.15 -17.04 -4.34
N SER A 193 -26.12 -16.67 -5.62
CA SER A 193 -25.53 -17.38 -6.76
C SER A 193 -24.20 -18.09 -6.48
N VAL A 194 -23.23 -17.39 -5.88
CA VAL A 194 -21.85 -17.91 -5.70
C VAL A 194 -21.78 -19.08 -4.72
N VAL A 195 -22.64 -19.08 -3.70
CA VAL A 195 -22.68 -20.13 -2.68
C VAL A 195 -23.27 -21.41 -3.26
N GLU A 196 -24.36 -21.30 -4.02
CA GLU A 196 -24.97 -22.46 -4.68
C GLU A 196 -24.06 -23.03 -5.77
N GLY A 197 -23.44 -22.19 -6.61
CA GLY A 197 -22.44 -22.64 -7.58
C GLY A 197 -21.26 -23.39 -6.94
N SER A 198 -20.82 -22.95 -5.76
CA SER A 198 -19.78 -23.65 -4.99
C SER A 198 -20.24 -25.01 -4.46
N ARG A 199 -21.51 -25.14 -4.05
CA ARG A 199 -22.09 -26.42 -3.62
C ARG A 199 -22.21 -27.40 -4.79
N LEU A 200 -22.66 -26.93 -5.96
CA LEU A 200 -22.74 -27.72 -7.19
C LEU A 200 -21.37 -28.27 -7.59
N LEU A 201 -20.34 -27.43 -7.63
CA LEU A 201 -18.96 -27.84 -7.90
C LEU A 201 -18.47 -28.91 -6.92
N ALA A 202 -18.74 -28.73 -5.61
CA ALA A 202 -18.32 -29.68 -4.58
C ALA A 202 -19.06 -31.02 -4.70
N ASN A 203 -20.36 -31.01 -5.01
CA ASN A 203 -21.14 -32.23 -5.22
C ASN A 203 -20.69 -32.98 -6.46
N TYR A 204 -20.49 -32.27 -7.57
CA TYR A 204 -19.98 -32.85 -8.81
C TYR A 204 -18.61 -33.49 -8.63
N TRP A 205 -17.70 -32.81 -7.93
CA TRP A 205 -16.38 -33.36 -7.60
C TRP A 205 -16.46 -34.66 -6.79
N LYS A 206 -17.43 -34.79 -5.87
CA LYS A 206 -17.64 -36.02 -5.09
C LYS A 206 -18.16 -37.17 -5.94
N SER A 207 -19.08 -36.89 -6.87
CA SER A 207 -19.66 -37.89 -7.77
C SER A 207 -18.80 -38.20 -9.00
N MET A 208 -17.71 -37.46 -9.20
CA MET A 208 -16.81 -37.64 -10.34
C MET A 208 -16.08 -38.98 -10.28
N PRO A 209 -15.98 -39.70 -11.41
CA PRO A 209 -15.13 -40.88 -11.56
C PRO A 209 -13.69 -40.63 -11.09
N GLU A 210 -13.10 -41.64 -10.45
CA GLU A 210 -11.79 -41.49 -9.82
C GLU A 210 -10.66 -41.34 -10.83
N ASP A 211 -10.79 -41.88 -12.04
CA ASP A 211 -9.85 -41.72 -13.15
C ASP A 211 -9.71 -40.26 -13.61
N VAL A 212 -10.83 -39.57 -13.77
CA VAL A 212 -10.86 -38.14 -14.13
C VAL A 212 -10.38 -37.30 -12.95
N LYS A 213 -10.81 -37.63 -11.74
CA LYS A 213 -10.36 -36.95 -10.51
C LYS A 213 -8.84 -37.08 -10.32
N GLN A 214 -8.28 -38.24 -10.62
CA GLN A 214 -6.87 -38.54 -10.43
C GLN A 214 -5.97 -37.60 -11.25
N GLN A 215 -6.37 -37.22 -12.46
CA GLN A 215 -5.61 -36.25 -13.27
C GLN A 215 -5.44 -34.91 -12.54
N TYR A 216 -6.52 -34.41 -11.93
CA TYR A 216 -6.49 -33.17 -11.15
C TYR A 216 -5.71 -33.33 -9.83
N LEU A 217 -5.80 -34.49 -9.18
CA LEU A 217 -5.03 -34.79 -7.97
C LEU A 217 -3.53 -34.85 -8.26
N THR A 218 -3.13 -35.53 -9.33
CA THR A 218 -1.73 -35.61 -9.79
C THR A 218 -1.20 -34.22 -10.15
N GLU A 219 -1.97 -33.42 -10.90
CA GLU A 219 -1.56 -32.05 -11.24
C GLU A 219 -1.46 -31.16 -9.99
N GLY A 220 -2.42 -31.26 -9.06
CA GLY A 220 -2.36 -30.56 -7.77
C GLY A 220 -1.14 -30.95 -6.95
N GLN A 221 -0.80 -32.24 -6.92
CA GLN A 221 0.39 -32.76 -6.25
C GLN A 221 1.67 -32.25 -6.90
N ARG A 222 1.76 -32.29 -8.24
CA ARG A 222 2.90 -31.75 -8.99
C ARG A 222 3.14 -30.27 -8.68
N ARG A 223 2.07 -29.46 -8.67
CA ARG A 223 2.17 -28.03 -8.30
C ARG A 223 2.57 -27.83 -6.84
N SER A 224 2.06 -28.68 -5.94
CA SER A 224 2.45 -28.70 -4.52
C SER A 224 3.94 -28.95 -4.34
N ASP A 225 4.49 -29.93 -5.05
CA ASP A 225 5.91 -30.29 -4.95
C ASP A 225 6.82 -29.23 -5.58
N LEU A 226 6.42 -28.64 -6.71
CA LEU A 226 7.11 -27.48 -7.29
C LEU A 226 7.16 -26.31 -6.30
N TYR A 227 6.03 -25.97 -5.68
CA TYR A 227 5.98 -24.91 -4.67
C TYR A 227 6.88 -25.21 -3.47
N LYS A 228 6.99 -26.47 -3.03
CA LYS A 228 7.90 -26.83 -1.93
C LYS A 228 9.35 -26.54 -2.31
N GLN A 229 9.75 -26.84 -3.55
CA GLN A 229 11.09 -26.56 -4.06
C GLN A 229 11.34 -25.04 -4.13
N GLU A 230 10.46 -24.29 -4.81
CA GLU A 230 10.54 -22.83 -4.92
C GLU A 230 10.57 -22.15 -3.53
N LYS A 231 9.77 -22.66 -2.60
CA LYS A 231 9.73 -22.14 -1.23
C LYS A 231 11.02 -22.46 -0.47
N ALA A 232 11.59 -23.64 -0.64
CA ALA A 232 12.88 -23.97 -0.03
C ALA A 232 14.00 -23.05 -0.55
N GLU A 233 14.03 -22.77 -1.86
CA GLU A 233 14.97 -21.83 -2.47
C GLU A 233 14.77 -20.39 -1.99
N TYR A 234 13.50 -19.96 -1.87
CA TYR A 234 13.14 -18.66 -1.31
C TYR A 234 13.63 -18.53 0.13
N ASP A 235 13.30 -19.52 0.97
CA ASP A 235 13.68 -19.53 2.38
C ASP A 235 15.22 -19.58 2.54
N ALA A 236 15.93 -20.33 1.68
CA ALA A 236 17.40 -20.37 1.66
C ALA A 236 18.02 -19.01 1.33
N ARG A 237 17.50 -18.30 0.33
CA ARG A 237 17.94 -16.94 -0.05
C ARG A 237 17.61 -15.89 1.01
N SER A 238 16.54 -16.09 1.78
CA SER A 238 16.13 -15.17 2.84
C SER A 238 16.95 -15.28 4.13
N LYS A 239 17.72 -16.37 4.31
CA LYS A 239 18.60 -16.54 5.47
C LYS A 239 19.88 -15.71 5.27
N PRO A 240 20.26 -14.85 6.22
CA PRO A 240 21.54 -14.16 6.15
C PRO A 240 22.66 -15.21 6.18
N THR A 241 23.58 -15.12 5.22
CA THR A 241 24.81 -15.91 5.22
C THR A 241 25.58 -15.56 6.50
N PRO A 242 25.90 -16.53 7.37
CA PRO A 242 26.78 -16.25 8.50
C PRO A 242 28.16 -15.90 7.94
N GLU A 243 28.62 -14.66 8.16
CA GLU A 243 30.04 -14.29 8.09
C GLU A 243 30.82 -14.94 9.22
#